data_AF-A0A8S8ZRN9-F1
#
_entry.id   AF-A0A8S8ZRN9-F1
#
_cell.length_a   1.000
_cell.length_b   1.000
_cell.length_c   1.000
_cell.angle_alpha   90.00
_cell.angle_beta   90.00
_cell.angle_gamma   90.00
#
_symmetry.space_group_name_H-M   'P 1'
#
loop_
_entity.id
_entity.type
_entity.pdbx_description
1 polymer ?
#
loop_
_entity_poly.entity_id
_entity_poly.type
_entity_poly.pdbx_seq_one_letter_code
_entity_poly.pdbx_strand_id
1 'polypeptide(L)'
;MPKEKNYNPVQAQRKADKAKEIKKGKAQQQAKRNEQLARRNPEKIQQQIDDLKKNKEEKGGKLTSHEEQVLEALEKDLKAVKKAREALGDKAPTFGHGPRRDGALGKRRREDEESSDSDVPEDVKRIPMPRDTPPPIPREVLDEWFAKRRAKRAANANHEPVGEGRGHQHEQEDQKTEKPKAPVVEVKTVYEAKPMVRDLKKEAVSAFVPTNVLLKLEKGKGKGGLMEPEEADELERAGYLKTSQPAGQLTHGLEADQNAGPRGVTVEEAEED
;
A
#
# COMPACT_ATOMS: atom_id res chain seq x y z
N MET A 1 10.03 54.87 -17.47
CA MET A 1 11.17 54.10 -18.02
C MET A 1 11.21 52.73 -17.34
N PRO A 2 10.86 51.64 -18.04
CA PRO A 2 10.92 50.31 -17.46
C PRO A 2 12.39 49.97 -17.17
N LYS A 3 12.73 49.77 -15.90
CA LYS A 3 14.08 49.42 -15.46
C LYS A 3 14.48 48.14 -16.20
N GLU A 4 15.49 48.25 -17.05
CA GLU A 4 16.07 47.12 -17.76
C GLU A 4 16.45 46.06 -16.72
N LYS A 5 15.82 44.89 -16.82
CA LYS A 5 16.10 43.78 -15.91
C LYS A 5 17.58 43.45 -16.09
N ASN A 6 18.40 43.74 -15.09
CA ASN A 6 19.80 43.34 -15.04
C ASN A 6 19.91 41.86 -15.41
N TYR A 7 20.30 41.60 -16.66
CA TYR A 7 20.36 40.28 -17.24
C TYR A 7 21.68 39.67 -16.82
N ASN A 8 21.69 39.01 -15.65
CA ASN A 8 22.85 38.25 -15.23
C ASN A 8 22.93 36.98 -16.12
N PRO A 9 23.92 36.89 -17.04
CA PRO A 9 23.99 35.81 -18.02
C PRO A 9 24.08 34.42 -17.36
N VAL A 10 24.75 34.34 -16.19
CA VAL A 10 24.89 33.09 -15.42
C VAL A 10 23.54 32.65 -14.83
N GLN A 11 22.73 33.60 -14.35
CA GLN A 11 21.38 33.27 -13.85
C GLN A 11 20.43 32.89 -14.99
N ALA A 12 20.58 33.49 -16.17
CA ALA A 12 19.79 33.12 -17.35
C ALA A 12 20.09 31.68 -17.80
N GLN A 13 21.37 31.29 -17.81
CA GLN A 13 21.79 29.91 -18.09
C GLN A 13 21.22 28.91 -17.07
N ARG A 14 21.37 29.17 -15.77
CA ARG A 14 20.79 28.30 -14.72
C ARG A 14 19.26 28.17 -14.82
N LYS A 15 18.55 29.26 -15.15
CA LYS A 15 17.10 29.22 -15.38
C LYS A 15 16.75 28.41 -16.63
N ALA A 16 17.50 28.57 -17.71
CA ALA A 16 17.32 27.78 -18.93
C ALA A 16 17.57 26.29 -18.67
N ASP A 17 18.62 25.94 -17.92
CA ASP A 17 18.94 24.55 -17.61
C ASP A 17 17.92 23.93 -16.65
N LYS A 18 17.45 24.68 -15.64
CA LYS A 18 16.34 24.25 -14.78
C LYS A 18 15.05 24.06 -15.60
N ALA A 19 14.76 24.93 -16.56
CA ALA A 19 13.59 24.77 -17.43
C ALA A 19 13.70 23.53 -18.32
N LYS A 20 14.89 23.24 -18.87
CA LYS A 20 15.17 22.00 -19.62
C LYS A 20 15.03 20.78 -18.73
N GLU A 21 15.52 20.83 -17.50
CA GLU A 21 15.40 19.74 -16.53
C GLU A 21 13.94 19.48 -16.15
N ILE A 22 13.15 20.52 -15.88
CA ILE A 22 11.72 20.40 -15.62
C ILE A 22 11.00 19.83 -16.84
N LYS A 23 11.33 20.28 -18.06
CA LYS A 23 10.76 19.74 -19.29
C LYS A 23 11.09 18.26 -19.47
N LYS A 24 12.34 17.86 -19.18
CA LYS A 24 12.78 16.46 -19.19
C LYS A 24 12.04 15.64 -18.14
N GLY A 25 11.89 16.15 -16.91
CA GLY A 25 11.14 15.50 -15.84
C GLY A 25 9.67 15.30 -16.18
N LYS A 26 8.99 16.32 -16.72
CA LYS A 26 7.60 16.23 -17.19
C LYS A 26 7.46 15.23 -18.34
N ALA A 27 8.38 15.25 -19.31
CA ALA A 27 8.40 14.30 -20.41
C ALA A 27 8.59 12.85 -19.92
N GLN A 28 9.47 12.62 -18.94
CA GLN A 28 9.68 11.30 -18.32
C GLN A 28 8.44 10.84 -17.55
N GLN A 29 7.79 11.72 -16.78
CA GLN A 29 6.57 11.38 -16.06
C GLN A 29 5.43 11.06 -17.03
N GLN A 30 5.31 11.82 -18.13
CA GLN A 30 4.34 11.54 -19.19
C GLN A 30 4.65 10.22 -19.90
N ALA A 31 5.92 9.91 -20.18
CA ALA A 31 6.32 8.63 -20.75
C ALA A 31 5.97 7.46 -19.83
N LYS A 32 6.23 7.57 -18.53
CA LYS A 32 5.83 6.56 -17.53
C LYS A 32 4.31 6.37 -17.49
N ARG A 33 3.55 7.47 -17.55
CA ARG A 33 2.08 7.40 -17.60
C ARG A 33 1.60 6.73 -18.88
N ASN A 34 2.18 7.07 -20.03
CA ASN A 34 1.84 6.46 -21.31
C ASN A 34 2.17 4.95 -21.30
N GLU A 35 3.30 4.55 -20.72
CA GLU A 35 3.66 3.14 -20.56
C GLU A 35 2.64 2.38 -19.69
N GLN A 36 2.25 2.96 -18.55
CA GLN A 36 1.23 2.38 -17.69
C GLN A 36 -0.14 2.26 -18.38
N LEU A 37 -0.55 3.28 -19.14
CA LEU A 37 -1.81 3.27 -19.86
C LEU A 37 -1.77 2.28 -21.04
N ALA A 38 -0.67 2.20 -21.78
CA ALA A 38 -0.54 1.26 -22.89
C ALA A 38 -0.57 -0.22 -22.45
N ARG A 39 -0.14 -0.51 -21.20
CA ARG A 39 -0.29 -1.83 -20.57
C ARG A 39 -1.74 -2.22 -20.28
N ARG A 40 -2.71 -1.30 -20.32
CA ARG A 40 -4.13 -1.67 -20.24
C ARG A 40 -4.60 -2.20 -21.58
N ASN A 41 -5.44 -3.24 -21.58
CA ASN A 41 -5.96 -3.86 -22.79
C ASN A 41 -7.16 -3.06 -23.35
N PRO A 42 -7.06 -2.46 -24.55
CA PRO A 42 -8.13 -1.67 -25.15
C PRO A 42 -9.33 -2.54 -25.54
N GLU A 43 -9.13 -3.81 -25.91
CA GLU A 43 -10.22 -4.71 -26.32
C GLU A 43 -11.11 -5.04 -25.12
N LYS A 44 -10.52 -5.26 -23.94
CA LYS A 44 -11.28 -5.50 -22.70
C LYS A 44 -12.13 -4.28 -22.30
N ILE A 45 -11.57 -3.07 -22.44
CA ILE A 45 -12.31 -1.83 -22.16
C ILE A 45 -13.45 -1.67 -23.16
N GLN A 46 -13.22 -1.99 -24.44
CA GLN A 46 -14.26 -1.97 -25.46
C GLN A 46 -15.39 -2.95 -25.14
N GLN A 47 -15.07 -4.18 -24.74
CA GLN A 47 -16.07 -5.18 -24.33
C GLN A 47 -16.94 -4.66 -23.17
N GLN A 48 -16.33 -4.06 -22.15
CA GLN A 48 -17.09 -3.49 -21.02
C GLN A 48 -18.03 -2.35 -21.46
N ILE A 49 -17.58 -1.50 -22.39
CA ILE A 49 -18.44 -0.45 -22.97
C ILE A 49 -19.60 -1.08 -23.74
N ASP A 50 -19.33 -2.08 -24.56
CA ASP A 50 -20.33 -2.75 -25.37
C ASP A 50 -21.34 -3.47 -24.47
N ASP A 51 -20.90 -4.11 -23.40
CA ASP A 51 -21.77 -4.78 -22.43
C ASP A 51 -22.64 -3.78 -21.64
N LEU A 52 -22.08 -2.61 -21.25
CA LEU A 52 -22.89 -1.54 -20.64
C LEU A 52 -23.89 -0.93 -21.64
N LYS A 53 -23.53 -0.82 -22.92
CA LYS A 53 -24.45 -0.37 -23.96
C LYS A 53 -25.56 -1.38 -24.22
N LYS A 54 -25.27 -2.69 -24.24
CA LYS A 54 -26.29 -3.74 -24.31
C LYS A 54 -27.22 -3.69 -23.10
N ASN A 55 -26.68 -3.56 -21.89
CA ASN A 55 -27.48 -3.39 -20.68
C ASN A 55 -28.39 -2.15 -20.75
N LYS A 56 -27.93 -1.06 -21.38
CA LYS A 56 -28.75 0.14 -21.62
C LYS A 56 -29.93 -0.18 -22.53
N GLU A 57 -29.73 -0.95 -23.60
CA GLU A 57 -30.78 -1.36 -24.53
C GLU A 57 -31.79 -2.32 -23.85
N GLU A 58 -31.30 -3.32 -23.12
CA GLU A 58 -32.12 -4.31 -22.40
C GLU A 58 -32.98 -3.68 -21.29
N LYS A 59 -32.45 -2.72 -20.54
CA LYS A 59 -33.17 -2.01 -19.47
C LYS A 59 -34.10 -0.89 -19.98
N GLY A 60 -34.32 -0.78 -21.29
CA GLY A 60 -35.24 0.20 -21.88
C GLY A 60 -34.67 1.63 -21.95
N GLY A 61 -33.36 1.76 -22.16
CA GLY A 61 -32.69 3.02 -22.46
C GLY A 61 -32.12 3.77 -21.25
N LYS A 62 -32.32 3.28 -20.02
CA LYS A 62 -31.87 3.94 -18.79
C LYS A 62 -30.83 3.08 -18.07
N LEU A 63 -29.61 3.59 -18.02
CA LEU A 63 -28.58 3.06 -17.13
C LEU A 63 -28.76 3.69 -15.74
N THR A 64 -28.26 3.02 -14.71
CA THR A 64 -28.15 3.65 -13.39
C THR A 64 -27.15 4.80 -13.45
N SER A 65 -27.28 5.81 -12.59
CA SER A 65 -26.33 6.93 -12.54
C SER A 65 -24.87 6.46 -12.38
N HIS A 66 -24.66 5.36 -11.65
CA HIS A 66 -23.34 4.75 -11.52
C HIS A 66 -22.85 4.13 -12.84
N GLU A 67 -23.70 3.37 -13.54
CA GLU A 67 -23.37 2.78 -14.84
C GLU A 67 -23.07 3.86 -15.91
N GLU A 68 -23.77 5.00 -15.88
CA GLU A 68 -23.48 6.14 -16.76
C GLU A 68 -22.10 6.76 -16.47
N GLN A 69 -21.77 6.97 -15.20
CA GLN A 69 -20.45 7.44 -14.78
C GLN A 69 -19.34 6.45 -15.18
N VAL A 70 -19.59 5.15 -15.04
CA VAL A 70 -18.65 4.10 -15.43
C VAL A 70 -18.48 4.08 -16.96
N LEU A 71 -19.56 4.21 -17.72
CA LEU A 71 -19.50 4.30 -19.19
C LEU A 71 -18.63 5.50 -19.61
N GLU A 72 -18.87 6.69 -19.04
CA GLU A 72 -18.08 7.88 -19.36
C GLU A 72 -16.59 7.71 -18.99
N ALA A 73 -16.31 7.08 -17.85
CA ALA A 73 -14.95 6.79 -17.42
C ALA A 73 -14.24 5.80 -18.36
N LEU A 74 -14.92 4.71 -18.75
CA LEU A 74 -14.37 3.71 -19.68
C LEU A 74 -14.13 4.30 -21.08
N GLU A 75 -15.01 5.17 -21.57
CA GLU A 75 -14.81 5.86 -22.85
C GLU A 75 -13.61 6.82 -22.82
N LYS A 76 -13.40 7.53 -21.71
CA LYS A 76 -12.20 8.36 -21.50
C LYS A 76 -10.93 7.50 -21.40
N ASP A 77 -10.99 6.39 -20.68
CA ASP A 77 -9.87 5.47 -20.53
C ASP A 77 -9.48 4.83 -21.85
N LEU A 78 -10.45 4.40 -22.67
CA LEU A 78 -10.18 3.86 -24.00
C LEU A 78 -9.45 4.88 -24.87
N LYS A 79 -9.92 6.13 -24.91
CA LYS A 79 -9.25 7.23 -25.64
C LYS A 79 -7.82 7.47 -25.11
N ALA A 80 -7.64 7.46 -23.80
CA ALA A 80 -6.32 7.64 -23.18
C ALA A 80 -5.36 6.48 -23.49
N VAL A 81 -5.84 5.23 -23.47
CA VAL A 81 -5.07 4.03 -23.80
C VAL A 81 -4.67 4.03 -25.27
N LYS A 82 -5.59 4.35 -26.19
CA LYS A 82 -5.27 4.47 -27.63
C LYS A 82 -4.21 5.54 -27.89
N LYS A 83 -4.38 6.74 -27.31
CA LYS A 83 -3.40 7.83 -27.42
C LYS A 83 -2.03 7.46 -26.82
N ALA A 84 -2.02 6.77 -25.68
CA ALA A 84 -0.79 6.33 -25.04
C ALA A 84 -0.05 5.27 -25.88
N ARG A 85 -0.79 4.38 -26.54
CA ARG A 85 -0.24 3.38 -27.47
C ARG A 85 0.31 4.01 -28.74
N GLU A 86 -0.40 4.95 -29.34
CA GLU A 86 0.09 5.72 -30.49
C GLU A 86 1.39 6.47 -30.13
N ALA A 87 1.47 7.06 -28.93
CA ALA A 87 2.68 7.72 -28.44
C ALA A 87 3.85 6.76 -28.19
N LEU A 88 3.57 5.48 -27.91
CA LEU A 88 4.59 4.42 -27.74
C LEU A 88 4.94 3.71 -29.06
N GLY A 89 4.05 3.76 -30.06
CA GLY A 89 4.19 3.05 -31.32
C GLY A 89 4.39 1.55 -31.11
N ASP A 90 5.41 1.00 -31.77
CA ASP A 90 5.74 -0.44 -31.74
C ASP A 90 6.20 -0.95 -30.37
N LYS A 91 6.50 -0.06 -29.42
CA LYS A 91 6.86 -0.43 -28.05
C LYS A 91 5.66 -0.78 -27.18
N ALA A 92 4.43 -0.54 -27.68
CA ALA A 92 3.22 -0.85 -26.94
C ALA A 92 3.05 -2.38 -26.80
N PRO A 93 2.71 -2.89 -25.60
CA PRO A 93 2.43 -4.30 -25.44
C PRO A 93 1.24 -4.74 -26.31
N THR A 94 1.41 -5.83 -27.05
CA THR A 94 0.34 -6.45 -27.83
C THR A 94 -0.42 -7.45 -26.94
N PHE A 95 -1.75 -7.46 -27.03
CA PHE A 95 -2.62 -8.29 -26.18
C PHE A 95 -3.30 -9.43 -26.94
N GLY A 96 -2.93 -9.62 -28.22
CA GLY A 96 -3.50 -10.61 -29.12
C GLY A 96 -2.62 -11.84 -29.27
N HIS A 97 -3.29 -13.01 -29.26
CA HIS A 97 -2.84 -14.34 -29.69
C HIS A 97 -1.43 -14.44 -30.27
N GLY A 98 -0.42 -14.49 -29.40
CA GLY A 98 0.75 -15.31 -29.72
C GLY A 98 0.26 -16.74 -29.98
N PRO A 99 0.89 -17.51 -30.90
CA PRO A 99 0.52 -18.91 -31.12
C PRO A 99 0.40 -19.56 -29.76
N ARG A 100 -0.75 -20.21 -29.49
CA ARG A 100 -1.03 -20.91 -28.23
C ARG A 100 0.15 -21.82 -27.96
N ARG A 101 1.13 -21.32 -27.21
CA ARG A 101 2.24 -22.11 -26.71
C ARG A 101 1.65 -22.79 -25.50
N ASP A 102 0.96 -23.89 -25.78
CA ASP A 102 0.73 -24.95 -24.83
C ASP A 102 2.04 -25.12 -24.03
N GLY A 103 2.03 -24.75 -22.75
CA GLY A 103 3.17 -24.97 -21.86
C GLY A 103 3.83 -23.74 -21.20
N ALA A 104 3.30 -22.52 -21.31
CA ALA A 104 3.91 -21.34 -20.66
C ALA A 104 3.61 -21.17 -19.15
N LEU A 105 3.10 -22.21 -18.47
CA LEU A 105 3.04 -22.26 -17.01
C LEU A 105 3.21 -23.70 -16.54
N GLY A 106 4.48 -24.13 -16.42
CA GLY A 106 4.97 -24.85 -15.24
C GLY A 106 4.12 -25.99 -14.68
N LYS A 107 3.33 -26.68 -15.50
CA LYS A 107 2.84 -28.01 -15.18
C LYS A 107 4.05 -28.94 -15.26
N ARG A 108 4.93 -28.83 -14.25
CA ARG A 108 5.42 -30.03 -13.62
C ARG A 108 4.17 -30.74 -13.12
N ARG A 109 3.53 -31.50 -14.01
CA ARG A 109 2.93 -32.75 -13.59
C ARG A 109 4.11 -33.42 -12.91
N ARG A 110 4.15 -33.36 -11.58
CA ARG A 110 4.78 -34.44 -10.85
C ARG A 110 4.00 -35.61 -11.39
N GLU A 111 4.58 -36.32 -12.36
CA GLU A 111 4.03 -37.60 -12.72
C GLU A 111 3.86 -38.29 -11.37
N ASP A 112 2.64 -38.77 -11.12
CA ASP A 112 2.41 -39.76 -10.09
C ASP A 112 3.27 -40.96 -10.50
N GLU A 113 4.59 -40.87 -10.33
CA GLU A 113 5.36 -42.01 -9.88
C GLU A 113 4.73 -42.30 -8.53
N GLU A 114 3.73 -43.18 -8.58
CA GLU A 114 3.43 -44.12 -7.53
C GLU A 114 4.76 -44.42 -6.84
N SER A 115 4.94 -43.82 -5.66
CA SER A 115 6.17 -43.87 -4.89
C SER A 115 6.40 -45.33 -4.53
N SER A 116 7.01 -46.06 -5.48
CA SER A 116 7.31 -47.45 -5.36
C SER A 116 8.26 -47.54 -4.17
N ASP A 117 7.79 -48.22 -3.13
CA ASP A 117 8.45 -48.49 -1.86
C ASP A 117 9.90 -49.04 -2.03
N SER A 118 10.33 -49.33 -3.25
CA SER A 118 11.62 -49.86 -3.67
C SER A 118 12.88 -49.06 -3.31
N ASP A 119 12.82 -47.76 -2.99
CA ASP A 119 14.04 -46.97 -2.67
C ASP A 119 14.56 -47.15 -1.24
N VAL A 120 13.80 -47.81 -0.36
CA VAL A 120 14.24 -48.11 1.01
C VAL A 120 14.76 -49.56 1.09
N PRO A 121 16.02 -49.80 1.50
CA PRO A 121 16.54 -51.17 1.67
C PRO A 121 15.65 -52.00 2.60
N GLU A 122 15.46 -53.29 2.27
CA GLU A 122 14.54 -54.17 3.02
C GLU A 122 14.86 -54.25 4.52
N ASP A 123 16.14 -54.16 4.89
CA ASP A 123 16.57 -54.19 6.30
C ASP A 123 16.04 -52.99 7.10
N VAL A 124 15.87 -51.84 6.45
CA VAL A 124 15.33 -50.62 7.08
C VAL A 124 13.80 -50.71 7.20
N LYS A 125 13.12 -51.31 6.22
CA LYS A 125 11.66 -51.53 6.27
C LYS A 125 11.23 -52.52 7.34
N ARG A 126 12.10 -53.49 7.64
CA ARG A 126 11.84 -54.51 8.67
C ARG A 126 12.05 -53.99 10.10
N ILE A 127 12.62 -52.79 10.27
CA ILE A 127 12.72 -52.17 11.59
C ILE A 127 11.30 -51.94 12.11
N PRO A 128 10.89 -52.60 13.21
CA PRO A 128 9.55 -52.43 13.73
C PRO A 128 9.37 -51.01 14.22
N MET A 129 8.27 -50.38 13.80
CA MET A 129 7.88 -49.07 14.32
C MET A 129 7.73 -49.14 15.85
N PRO A 130 8.17 -48.11 16.58
CA PRO A 130 7.92 -48.00 18.02
C PRO A 130 6.43 -48.19 18.30
N ARG A 131 6.10 -48.90 19.39
CA ARG A 131 4.71 -49.25 19.74
C ARG A 131 3.77 -48.04 19.89
N ASP A 132 4.34 -46.85 20.06
CA ASP A 132 3.61 -45.60 20.25
C ASP A 132 3.55 -44.72 18.99
N THR A 133 3.87 -45.24 17.80
CA THR A 133 3.61 -44.49 16.56
C THR A 133 2.11 -44.55 16.26
N PRO A 134 1.38 -43.42 16.37
CA PRO A 134 -0.06 -43.42 16.14
C PRO A 134 -0.36 -43.90 14.71
N PRO A 135 -1.55 -44.49 14.48
CA PRO A 135 -1.96 -44.90 13.14
C PRO A 135 -1.89 -43.70 12.19
N PRO A 136 -1.52 -43.93 10.91
CA PRO A 136 -1.44 -42.86 9.94
C PRO A 136 -2.81 -42.18 9.82
N ILE A 137 -2.80 -40.85 9.70
CA ILE A 137 -4.02 -40.07 9.55
C ILE A 137 -4.73 -40.53 8.28
N PRO A 138 -6.03 -40.88 8.33
CA PRO A 138 -6.77 -41.29 7.15
C PRO A 138 -6.74 -40.19 6.09
N ARG A 139 -6.55 -40.60 4.83
CA ARG A 139 -6.37 -39.68 3.69
C ARG A 139 -7.51 -38.69 3.54
N GLU A 140 -8.74 -39.11 3.85
CA GLU A 140 -9.95 -38.28 3.82
C GLU A 140 -9.84 -37.05 4.74
N VAL A 141 -9.31 -37.25 5.96
CA VAL A 141 -9.11 -36.16 6.93
C VAL A 141 -8.03 -35.19 6.47
N LEU A 142 -6.98 -35.69 5.81
CA LEU A 142 -5.96 -34.84 5.20
C LEU A 142 -6.55 -34.02 4.04
N ASP A 143 -7.33 -34.66 3.17
CA ASP A 143 -7.96 -34.02 2.02
C ASP A 143 -8.96 -32.93 2.45
N GLU A 144 -9.77 -33.20 3.49
CA GLU A 144 -10.65 -32.20 4.10
C GLU A 144 -9.85 -31.03 4.72
N TRP A 145 -8.73 -31.32 5.39
CA TRP A 145 -7.87 -30.30 5.97
C TRP A 145 -7.25 -29.40 4.89
N PHE A 146 -6.74 -29.98 3.80
CA PHE A 146 -6.22 -29.24 2.66
C PHE A 146 -7.31 -28.45 1.92
N ALA A 147 -8.52 -29.02 1.78
CA ALA A 147 -9.67 -28.36 1.17
C ALA A 147 -10.12 -27.15 1.99
N LYS A 148 -10.26 -27.30 3.31
CA LYS A 148 -10.59 -26.20 4.24
C LYS A 148 -9.54 -25.09 4.21
N ARG A 149 -8.26 -25.45 4.12
CA ARG A 149 -7.15 -24.50 3.99
C ARG A 149 -7.19 -23.74 2.66
N ARG A 150 -7.52 -24.43 1.57
CA ARG A 150 -7.68 -23.84 0.23
C ARG A 150 -8.88 -22.89 0.18
N ALA A 151 -10.02 -23.29 0.75
CA ALA A 151 -11.22 -22.47 0.86
C ALA A 151 -10.98 -21.20 1.69
N LYS A 152 -10.27 -21.31 2.83
CA LYS A 152 -9.90 -20.15 3.66
C LYS A 152 -8.98 -19.16 2.93
N ARG A 153 -8.12 -19.65 2.02
CA ARG A 153 -7.28 -18.80 1.17
C ARG A 153 -8.09 -18.13 0.06
N ALA A 154 -9.03 -18.84 -0.54
CA ALA A 154 -9.93 -18.31 -1.57
C ALA A 154 -10.93 -17.26 -1.02
N ALA A 155 -11.33 -17.36 0.25
CA ALA A 155 -12.24 -16.42 0.89
C ALA A 155 -11.57 -15.10 1.34
N ASN A 156 -10.23 -15.02 1.36
CA ASN A 156 -9.51 -13.79 1.69
C ASN A 156 -9.25 -12.97 0.41
N ALA A 157 -10.03 -11.91 0.19
CA ALA A 157 -9.94 -11.04 -1.00
C ALA A 157 -8.61 -10.26 -1.14
N ASN A 158 -7.74 -10.28 -0.12
CA ASN A 158 -6.39 -9.68 -0.17
C ASN A 158 -5.30 -10.66 -0.64
N HIS A 159 -5.65 -11.89 -1.00
CA HIS A 159 -4.74 -12.87 -1.58
C HIS A 159 -5.37 -13.52 -2.83
N GLU A 160 -5.48 -12.74 -3.91
CA GLU A 160 -5.14 -13.33 -5.21
C GLU A 160 -3.76 -14.00 -5.09
N PRO A 161 -3.52 -15.16 -5.73
CA PRO A 161 -2.21 -15.76 -5.74
C PRO A 161 -1.28 -14.87 -6.56
N VAL A 162 -0.62 -13.92 -5.89
CA VAL A 162 0.65 -13.36 -6.37
C VAL A 162 1.60 -14.56 -6.43
N GLY A 163 1.85 -15.02 -7.65
CA GLY A 163 2.45 -16.31 -7.96
C GLY A 163 3.61 -16.72 -7.06
N GLU A 164 3.63 -18.01 -6.75
CA GLU A 164 4.77 -18.73 -6.21
C GLU A 164 6.01 -18.51 -7.09
N GLY A 165 7.12 -18.09 -6.47
CA GLY A 165 8.44 -18.14 -7.12
C GLY A 165 9.34 -16.90 -6.94
N ARG A 166 9.61 -16.46 -5.70
CA ARG A 166 10.84 -15.69 -5.42
C ARG A 166 11.87 -16.63 -4.81
N GLY A 167 12.66 -17.26 -5.66
CA GLY A 167 13.83 -18.04 -5.29
C GLY A 167 14.80 -18.12 -6.45
N HIS A 168 15.90 -17.37 -6.34
CA HIS A 168 17.19 -17.55 -7.00
C HIS A 168 17.22 -17.78 -8.51
N GLN A 169 17.59 -16.73 -9.27
CA GLN A 169 18.84 -16.70 -10.06
C GLN A 169 19.27 -15.23 -10.22
N HIS A 170 20.45 -14.91 -9.69
CA HIS A 170 21.16 -13.67 -9.93
C HIS A 170 22.51 -14.10 -10.52
N GLU A 171 22.63 -14.12 -11.85
CA GLU A 171 23.91 -14.18 -12.54
C GLU A 171 23.90 -13.14 -13.67
N GLN A 172 24.68 -12.07 -13.43
CA GLN A 172 25.54 -11.29 -14.34
C GLN A 172 24.87 -10.76 -15.64
N GLU A 173 24.86 -9.44 -15.92
CA GLU A 173 26.04 -8.62 -16.18
C GLU A 173 25.90 -7.17 -15.66
N ASP A 174 26.90 -6.72 -14.90
CA ASP A 174 27.08 -5.35 -14.44
C ASP A 174 27.88 -4.52 -15.46
N GLN A 175 27.26 -3.49 -16.06
CA GLN A 175 27.98 -2.30 -16.52
C GLN A 175 27.79 -1.18 -15.49
N LYS A 176 28.85 -0.96 -14.70
CA LYS A 176 28.98 0.09 -13.68
C LYS A 176 28.78 1.49 -14.28
N THR A 177 27.75 2.19 -13.81
CA THR A 177 27.78 3.65 -13.68
C THR A 177 27.67 4.01 -12.20
N GLU A 178 28.73 4.62 -11.68
CA GLU A 178 28.91 4.90 -10.26
C GLU A 178 27.92 5.97 -9.78
N LYS A 179 27.08 5.58 -8.81
CA LYS A 179 26.35 6.51 -7.95
C LYS A 179 26.95 6.42 -6.54
N PRO A 180 27.11 7.55 -5.83
CA PRO A 180 27.75 7.55 -4.52
C PRO A 180 26.92 6.75 -3.50
N LYS A 181 27.60 5.83 -2.80
CA LYS A 181 27.02 4.99 -1.74
C LYS A 181 26.65 5.86 -0.54
N ALA A 182 25.38 5.84 -0.15
CA ALA A 182 24.97 6.26 1.18
C ALA A 182 25.55 5.26 2.21
N PRO A 183 26.00 5.71 3.39
CA PRO A 183 26.63 4.85 4.38
C PRO A 183 25.65 3.80 4.90
N VAL A 184 26.08 2.54 4.84
CA VAL A 184 25.42 1.39 5.47
C VAL A 184 25.47 1.60 6.98
N VAL A 185 24.33 1.93 7.59
CA VAL A 185 24.23 2.02 9.05
C VAL A 185 24.13 0.60 9.60
N GLU A 186 25.23 0.10 10.15
CA GLU A 186 25.26 -1.16 10.89
C GLU A 186 24.41 -1.01 12.16
N VAL A 187 23.28 -1.71 12.24
CA VAL A 187 22.43 -1.71 13.43
C VAL A 187 23.07 -2.60 14.50
N LYS A 188 23.96 -2.00 15.32
CA LYS A 188 24.56 -2.67 16.48
C LYS A 188 23.57 -2.63 17.65
N THR A 189 22.97 -3.77 17.97
CA THR A 189 22.15 -3.92 19.19
C THR A 189 23.07 -3.99 20.41
N VAL A 190 23.21 -2.89 21.14
CA VAL A 190 23.86 -2.85 22.45
C VAL A 190 22.82 -3.25 23.50
N TYR A 191 23.13 -4.27 24.31
CA TYR A 191 22.28 -4.64 25.45
C TYR A 191 22.43 -3.60 26.56
N GLU A 192 21.64 -2.53 26.50
CA GLU A 192 21.52 -1.59 27.62
C GLU A 192 20.38 -2.01 28.56
N ALA A 193 20.70 -2.20 29.84
CA ALA A 193 19.76 -2.60 30.88
C ALA A 193 18.87 -1.44 31.39
N LYS A 194 18.66 -0.39 30.58
CA LYS A 194 17.80 0.74 30.98
C LYS A 194 16.34 0.31 30.86
N PRO A 195 15.50 0.55 31.88
CA PRO A 195 14.09 0.24 31.79
C PRO A 195 13.43 1.09 30.70
N MET A 196 12.74 0.45 29.76
CA MET A 196 11.97 1.13 28.73
C MET A 196 10.64 1.61 29.32
N VAL A 197 10.59 2.85 29.79
CA VAL A 197 9.37 3.47 30.30
C VAL A 197 8.46 3.84 29.11
N ARG A 198 7.27 3.23 29.06
CA ARG A 198 6.26 3.50 28.03
C ARG A 198 5.39 4.68 28.46
N ASP A 199 5.23 5.66 27.56
CA ASP A 199 4.28 6.75 27.73
C ASP A 199 2.86 6.24 27.45
N LEU A 200 2.19 5.70 28.48
CA LEU A 200 0.83 5.14 28.37
C LEU A 200 -0.17 6.11 27.73
N LYS A 201 0.02 7.43 27.91
CA LYS A 201 -0.80 8.47 27.28
C LYS A 201 -0.65 8.50 25.77
N LYS A 202 0.58 8.35 25.24
CA LYS A 202 0.83 8.33 23.80
C LYS A 202 0.34 7.02 23.17
N GLU A 203 0.56 5.91 23.86
CA GLU A 203 0.05 4.61 23.44
C GLU A 203 -1.48 4.60 23.40
N ALA A 204 -2.13 5.13 24.43
CA ALA A 204 -3.59 5.24 24.47
C ALA A 204 -4.14 6.13 23.35
N VAL A 205 -3.52 7.28 23.09
CA VAL A 205 -3.92 8.16 21.98
C VAL A 205 -3.74 7.45 20.62
N SER A 206 -2.67 6.68 20.44
CA SER A 206 -2.43 5.94 19.20
C SER A 206 -3.35 4.71 19.02
N ALA A 207 -3.77 4.07 20.12
CA ALA A 207 -4.53 2.83 20.09
C ALA A 207 -6.05 3.07 20.11
N PHE A 208 -6.52 4.09 20.84
CA PHE A 208 -7.95 4.29 21.10
C PHE A 208 -8.55 5.47 20.32
N VAL A 209 -7.75 6.37 19.76
CA VAL A 209 -8.27 7.50 18.97
C VAL A 209 -8.19 7.16 17.47
N PRO A 210 -9.32 7.20 16.74
CA PRO A 210 -9.31 6.99 15.30
C PRO A 210 -8.40 8.00 14.59
N THR A 211 -7.73 7.56 13.52
CA THR A 211 -6.80 8.37 12.73
C THR A 211 -7.42 9.69 12.24
N ASN A 212 -8.69 9.68 11.83
CA ASN A 212 -9.41 10.87 11.37
C ASN A 212 -9.54 11.95 12.47
N VAL A 213 -9.72 11.53 13.73
CA VAL A 213 -9.80 12.45 14.87
C VAL A 213 -8.41 12.97 15.23
N LEU A 214 -7.39 12.12 15.16
CA LEU A 214 -5.99 12.54 15.33
C LEU A 214 -5.61 13.61 14.30
N LEU A 215 -5.93 13.40 13.02
CA LEU A 215 -5.65 14.37 11.96
C LEU A 215 -6.35 15.71 12.20
N LYS A 216 -7.60 15.71 12.67
CA LYS A 216 -8.32 16.96 13.01
C LYS A 216 -7.72 17.66 14.22
N LEU A 217 -7.33 16.91 15.25
CA LEU A 217 -6.65 17.46 16.44
C LEU A 217 -5.24 17.98 16.10
N GLU A 218 -4.52 17.33 15.20
CA GLU A 218 -3.20 17.77 14.74
C GLU A 218 -3.30 19.01 13.85
N LYS A 219 -4.28 19.04 12.94
CA LYS A 219 -4.62 20.20 12.11
C LYS A 219 -5.05 21.40 12.97
N GLY A 220 -5.86 21.18 14.00
CA GLY A 220 -6.20 22.20 15.00
C GLY A 220 -4.99 22.67 15.84
N LYS A 221 -3.98 21.82 16.05
CA LYS A 221 -2.70 22.18 16.69
C LYS A 221 -1.69 22.82 15.74
N GLY A 222 -2.06 23.07 14.47
CA GLY A 222 -1.17 23.63 13.44
C GLY A 222 -0.09 22.65 12.93
N LYS A 223 -0.18 21.36 13.27
CA LYS A 223 0.69 20.30 12.74
C LYS A 223 0.03 19.72 11.49
N GLY A 224 0.47 20.17 10.32
CA GLY A 224 -0.10 19.72 9.03
C GLY A 224 -0.06 20.75 7.90
N GLY A 225 0.42 21.97 8.17
CA GLY A 225 0.50 23.05 7.18
C GLY A 225 -0.46 24.20 7.51
N LEU A 226 -0.43 25.24 6.69
CA LEU A 226 -1.37 26.36 6.78
C LEU A 226 -2.78 25.83 6.48
N MET A 227 -3.68 25.98 7.44
CA MET A 227 -5.08 25.57 7.33
C MET A 227 -5.86 26.67 6.61
N GLU A 228 -6.73 26.29 5.68
CA GLU A 228 -7.62 27.23 5.02
C GLU A 228 -8.62 27.81 6.02
N PRO A 229 -9.01 29.10 5.92
CA PRO A 229 -9.88 29.74 6.89
C PRO A 229 -11.25 29.05 7.03
N GLU A 230 -11.79 28.50 5.94
CA GLU A 230 -13.05 27.74 5.99
C GLU A 230 -12.93 26.42 6.77
N GLU A 231 -11.79 25.73 6.66
CA GLU A 231 -11.53 24.49 7.39
C GLU A 231 -11.26 24.74 8.88
N ALA A 232 -10.75 25.93 9.23
CA ALA A 232 -10.60 26.37 10.61
C ALA A 232 -11.98 26.53 11.27
N ASP A 233 -12.90 27.24 10.61
CA ASP A 233 -14.27 27.45 11.12
C ASP A 233 -15.02 26.12 11.32
N GLU A 234 -14.84 25.15 10.43
CA GLU A 234 -15.39 23.81 10.60
C GLU A 234 -14.84 23.08 11.82
N LEU A 235 -13.53 23.19 12.06
CA LEU A 235 -12.88 22.59 13.23
C LEU A 235 -13.23 23.31 14.54
N GLU A 236 -13.47 24.63 14.50
CA GLU A 236 -14.01 25.39 15.62
C GLU A 236 -15.45 24.96 15.93
N ARG A 237 -16.31 24.88 14.91
CA ARG A 237 -17.70 24.44 15.05
C ARG A 237 -17.79 23.00 15.56
N ALA A 238 -16.88 22.13 15.12
CA ALA A 238 -16.80 20.74 15.55
C ALA A 238 -16.07 20.55 16.89
N GLY A 239 -15.58 21.63 17.52
CA GLY A 239 -14.97 21.61 18.86
C GLY A 239 -13.54 21.06 18.91
N TYR A 240 -12.88 20.91 17.76
CA TYR A 240 -11.48 20.48 17.67
C TYR A 240 -10.48 21.63 17.84
N LEU A 241 -10.93 22.87 17.64
CA LEU A 241 -10.20 24.09 17.97
C LEU A 241 -10.77 24.70 19.26
N LYS A 242 -9.88 25.00 20.21
CA LYS A 242 -10.26 25.69 21.44
C LYS A 242 -10.28 27.18 21.14
N THR A 243 -11.46 27.76 20.99
CA THR A 243 -11.60 29.22 20.85
C THR A 243 -10.97 29.89 22.07
N SER A 244 -9.97 30.74 21.85
CA SER A 244 -9.45 31.59 22.91
C SER A 244 -10.55 32.59 23.25
N GLN A 245 -11.29 32.33 24.33
CA GLN A 245 -12.20 33.30 24.92
C GLN A 245 -11.45 34.62 25.15
N PRO A 246 -12.09 35.77 24.90
CA PRO A 246 -11.46 37.08 25.04
C PRO A 246 -11.09 37.34 26.50
N ALA A 247 -9.94 37.97 26.69
CA ALA A 247 -9.39 38.35 27.99
C ALA A 247 -10.39 39.19 28.82
N GLY A 248 -10.92 38.60 29.89
CA GLY A 248 -11.76 39.28 30.88
C GLY A 248 -12.20 38.31 31.97
N GLN A 249 -11.65 38.50 33.18
CA GLN A 249 -11.88 37.71 34.40
C GLN A 249 -11.44 36.24 34.35
N LEU A 250 -10.23 35.97 34.87
CA LEU A 250 -10.01 35.14 36.07
C LEU A 250 -8.51 35.20 36.40
N THR A 251 -8.17 36.04 37.37
CA THR A 251 -6.86 36.07 38.02
C THR A 251 -6.75 34.88 38.96
N HIS A 252 -6.12 33.81 38.50
CA HIS A 252 -5.30 32.97 39.37
C HIS A 252 -4.12 32.44 38.54
N GLY A 253 -2.95 32.98 38.86
CA GLY A 253 -1.72 32.69 38.13
C GLY A 253 -1.27 31.25 38.30
N LEU A 254 -0.59 30.75 37.28
CA LEU A 254 0.45 29.74 37.44
C LEU A 254 1.55 30.09 36.47
N GLU A 255 2.51 30.84 37.01
CA GLU A 255 3.91 30.74 36.60
C GLU A 255 4.32 29.26 36.60
N ALA A 256 5.27 28.96 35.71
CA ALA A 256 5.84 27.64 35.55
C ALA A 256 6.39 27.11 36.87
N ASP A 257 5.74 26.11 37.44
CA ASP A 257 6.31 25.31 38.52
C ASP A 257 6.64 23.91 38.02
N GLN A 258 7.93 23.70 37.78
CA GLN A 258 8.53 22.40 37.50
C GLN A 258 8.75 21.64 38.81
N ASN A 259 7.72 21.34 39.58
CA ASN A 259 7.77 20.24 40.56
C ASN A 259 6.39 19.97 41.17
N ALA A 260 5.64 19.04 40.59
CA ALA A 260 4.48 18.46 41.26
C ALA A 260 4.58 16.94 41.17
N GLY A 261 5.04 16.33 42.27
CA GLY A 261 5.04 14.88 42.49
C GLY A 261 3.62 14.29 42.51
N PRO A 262 3.51 12.95 42.51
CA PRO A 262 2.23 12.27 42.35
C PRO A 262 1.33 12.49 43.57
N ARG A 263 0.09 12.89 43.33
CA ARG A 263 -0.98 12.99 44.33
C ARG A 263 -1.29 11.59 44.85
N GLY A 264 -1.12 11.38 46.16
CA GLY A 264 -1.48 10.14 46.86
C GLY A 264 -2.98 9.90 46.84
N VAL A 265 -3.38 8.67 46.57
CA VAL A 265 -4.74 8.15 46.71
C VAL A 265 -4.88 7.67 48.16
N THR A 266 -5.80 8.27 48.92
CA THR A 266 -6.20 7.79 50.25
C THR A 266 -7.27 6.71 50.06
N VAL A 267 -6.97 5.48 50.49
CA VAL A 267 -7.96 4.42 50.67
C VAL A 267 -8.51 4.58 52.09
N GLU A 268 -9.79 4.90 52.23
CA GLU A 268 -10.49 4.82 53.51
C GLU A 268 -10.71 3.35 53.86
N GLU A 269 -10.19 2.96 55.02
CA GLU A 269 -10.36 1.67 55.66
C GLU A 269 -11.76 1.63 56.26
N ALA A 270 -12.58 0.65 55.87
CA ALA A 270 -13.88 0.41 56.50
C ALA A 270 -13.63 -0.34 57.81
N GLU A 271 -13.82 0.35 58.93
CA GLU A 271 -13.86 -0.27 60.26
C GLU A 271 -15.09 -1.19 60.36
N GLU A 272 -14.82 -2.44 60.75
CA GLU A 272 -15.78 -3.49 61.05
C GLU A 272 -16.01 -3.48 62.57
N ASP A 273 -17.22 -3.11 63.00
CA ASP A 273 -17.79 -3.36 64.34
C ASP A 273 -19.32 -3.53 64.23
#